data_AF-A0A6I4UFC1-F1
#
_entry.id   AF-A0A6I4UFC1-F1
#
_cell.length_a   1.000
_cell.length_b   1.000
_cell.length_c   1.000
_cell.angle_alpha   90.00
_cell.angle_beta   90.00
_cell.angle_gamma   90.00
#
_symmetry.space_group_name_H-M   'P 1'
#
loop_
_entity.id
_entity.type
_entity.pdbx_description
1 polymer ?
#
loop_
_entity_poly.entity_id
_entity_poly.type
_entity_poly.pdbx_seq_one_letter_code
_entity_poly.pdbx_strand_id
1 'polypeptide(L)'
;MMKSNERGKSQALSATRARDWRKAMSDHVAYGLLVYTALQIFVTVKALAEGTSSLLPYMALVVLVAGIIPVCRWFEKRWSVLSDAEAVDRSYAPAFKRDVMTLWALAIGLPFGLTLMFKAVLSVI
;
A
#
# COMPACT_ATOMS: atom_id res chain seq x y z
N MET A 1 -38.35 16.30 0.42
CA MET A 1 -37.57 15.80 -0.73
C MET A 1 -36.39 16.76 -1.06
N MET A 2 -35.57 17.15 -0.07
CA MET A 2 -34.54 18.22 -0.21
C MET A 2 -33.14 17.86 0.33
N LYS A 3 -32.88 16.62 0.75
CA LYS A 3 -31.57 16.18 1.31
C LYS A 3 -30.63 15.49 0.30
N SER A 4 -31.06 15.31 -0.94
CA SER A 4 -30.29 14.57 -1.97
C SER A 4 -29.34 15.47 -2.77
N ASN A 5 -29.65 16.77 -2.88
CA ASN A 5 -28.92 17.70 -3.76
C ASN A 5 -27.63 18.26 -3.12
N GLU A 6 -27.55 18.30 -1.78
CA GLU A 6 -26.36 18.81 -1.08
C GLU A 6 -25.21 17.79 -1.02
N ARG A 7 -25.54 16.49 -1.01
CA ARG A 7 -24.52 15.41 -1.10
C ARG A 7 -23.83 15.40 -2.47
N GLY A 8 -24.58 15.67 -3.55
CA GLY A 8 -24.03 15.79 -4.90
C GLY A 8 -23.15 17.04 -5.08
N LYS A 9 -23.53 18.18 -4.48
CA LYS A 9 -22.72 19.40 -4.51
C LYS A 9 -21.43 19.29 -3.70
N SER A 10 -21.45 18.66 -2.52
CA SER A 10 -20.23 18.46 -1.71
C SER A 10 -19.21 17.51 -2.37
N GLN A 11 -19.66 16.49 -3.11
CA GLN A 11 -18.75 15.66 -3.90
C GLN A 11 -18.21 16.38 -5.15
N ALA A 12 -19.04 17.15 -5.86
CA ALA A 12 -18.63 17.90 -7.05
C ALA A 12 -17.68 19.08 -6.72
N LEU A 13 -17.86 19.75 -5.57
CA LEU A 13 -16.95 20.79 -5.08
C LEU A 13 -15.63 20.21 -4.55
N SER A 14 -15.63 18.98 -4.02
CA SER A 14 -14.41 18.29 -3.59
C SER A 14 -13.55 17.82 -4.78
N ALA A 15 -14.16 17.49 -5.91
CA ALA A 15 -13.44 17.11 -7.13
C ALA A 15 -12.72 18.29 -7.82
N THR A 16 -13.12 19.53 -7.53
CA THR A 16 -12.56 20.75 -8.13
C THR A 16 -11.52 21.43 -7.23
N ARG A 17 -11.44 21.07 -5.94
CA ARG A 17 -10.49 21.66 -5.00
C ARG A 17 -9.18 20.87 -5.00
N ALA A 18 -8.22 21.35 -5.78
CA ALA A 18 -6.79 20.99 -5.72
C ALA A 18 -6.49 19.48 -5.79
N ARG A 19 -5.93 19.03 -6.92
CA ARG A 19 -5.31 17.71 -7.02
C ARG A 19 -4.09 17.67 -6.10
N ASP A 20 -4.31 17.39 -4.82
CA ASP A 20 -3.29 17.36 -3.80
C ASP A 20 -2.61 15.98 -3.82
N TRP A 21 -1.40 15.95 -4.34
CA TRP A 21 -0.58 14.74 -4.41
C TRP A 21 -0.31 14.13 -3.04
N ARG A 22 -0.29 14.94 -1.97
CA ARG A 22 -0.06 14.48 -0.59
C ARG A 22 -1.20 13.58 -0.13
N LYS A 23 -2.43 14.06 -0.34
CA LYS A 23 -3.64 13.32 0.02
C LYS A 23 -3.77 12.05 -0.81
N ALA A 24 -3.56 12.14 -2.12
CA ALA A 24 -3.60 10.98 -3.00
C ALA A 24 -2.54 9.92 -2.63
N MET A 25 -1.34 10.33 -2.22
CA MET A 25 -0.31 9.38 -1.77
C MET A 25 -0.72 8.66 -0.49
N SER A 26 -1.24 9.41 0.49
CA SER A 26 -1.74 8.84 1.75
C SER A 26 -2.85 7.82 1.50
N ASP A 27 -3.78 8.12 0.59
CA ASP A 27 -4.84 7.18 0.21
C ASP A 27 -4.24 5.90 -0.39
N HIS A 28 -3.27 6.00 -1.30
CA HIS A 28 -2.58 4.84 -1.87
C HIS A 28 -1.81 4.03 -0.82
N VAL A 29 -1.15 4.67 0.14
CA VAL A 29 -0.49 3.98 1.25
C VAL A 29 -1.51 3.19 2.08
N ALA A 30 -2.64 3.81 2.42
CA ALA A 30 -3.72 3.17 3.18
C ALA A 30 -4.32 1.97 2.42
N TYR A 31 -4.65 2.15 1.13
CA TYR A 31 -5.11 1.04 0.29
C TYR A 31 -4.06 -0.05 0.14
N GLY A 32 -2.79 0.31 0.00
CA GLY A 32 -1.68 -0.64 -0.06
C GLY A 32 -1.58 -1.50 1.19
N LEU A 33 -1.73 -0.92 2.39
CA LEU A 33 -1.76 -1.65 3.66
C LEU A 33 -2.97 -2.59 3.76
N LEU A 34 -4.15 -2.17 3.31
CA LEU A 34 -5.34 -3.01 3.29
C LEU A 34 -5.16 -4.20 2.34
N VAL A 35 -4.67 -3.96 1.13
CA VAL A 35 -4.41 -5.01 0.14
C VAL A 35 -3.31 -5.95 0.63
N TYR A 36 -2.21 -5.41 1.15
CA TYR A 36 -1.14 -6.18 1.76
C TYR A 36 -1.68 -7.11 2.85
N THR A 37 -2.48 -6.57 3.78
CA THR A 37 -3.06 -7.36 4.88
C THR A 37 -4.01 -8.43 4.36
N ALA A 38 -4.88 -8.10 3.40
CA ALA A 38 -5.80 -9.07 2.81
C ALA A 38 -5.02 -10.21 2.12
N LEU A 39 -4.01 -9.89 1.30
CA LEU A 39 -3.13 -10.89 0.69
C LEU A 39 -2.43 -11.73 1.75
N GLN A 40 -1.89 -11.09 2.78
CA GLN A 40 -1.17 -11.77 3.84
C GLN A 40 -2.06 -12.79 4.54
N ILE A 41 -3.32 -12.46 4.82
CA ILE A 41 -4.30 -13.40 5.39
C ILE A 41 -4.55 -14.56 4.42
N PHE A 42 -4.86 -14.30 3.14
CA PHE A 42 -5.12 -15.37 2.18
C PHE A 42 -3.94 -16.31 2.01
N VAL A 43 -2.72 -15.77 1.88
CA VAL A 43 -1.48 -16.54 1.76
C VAL A 43 -1.24 -17.36 3.03
N THR A 44 -1.41 -16.75 4.21
CA THR A 44 -1.19 -17.42 5.50
C THR A 44 -2.22 -18.54 5.73
N VAL A 45 -3.50 -18.29 5.44
CA VAL A 45 -4.58 -19.29 5.55
C VAL A 45 -4.32 -20.46 4.59
N LYS A 46 -3.90 -20.18 3.36
CA LYS A 46 -3.54 -21.21 2.38
C LYS A 46 -2.34 -22.04 2.85
N ALA A 47 -1.28 -21.40 3.35
CA ALA A 47 -0.09 -22.06 3.87
C ALA A 47 -0.40 -22.94 5.11
N LEU A 48 -1.36 -22.53 5.94
CA LEU A 48 -1.81 -23.32 7.08
C LEU A 48 -2.65 -24.53 6.65
N ALA A 49 -3.54 -24.36 5.66
CA ALA A 49 -4.32 -25.45 5.09
C ALA A 49 -3.47 -26.53 4.41
N GLU A 50 -2.30 -26.14 3.86
CA GLU A 50 -1.32 -27.07 3.26
C GLU A 50 -0.47 -27.81 4.32
N GLY A 51 -0.70 -27.63 5.62
CA GLY A 51 -0.12 -28.44 6.70
C GLY A 51 1.25 -27.98 7.21
N THR A 52 1.70 -26.79 6.82
CA THR A 52 2.99 -26.21 7.25
C THR A 52 2.92 -25.65 8.68
N SER A 53 2.90 -26.53 9.70
CA SER A 53 3.02 -26.20 11.13
C SER A 53 4.43 -25.75 11.52
N SER A 54 5.03 -24.81 10.79
CA SER A 54 6.39 -24.31 11.04
C SER A 54 6.37 -22.92 11.67
N LEU A 55 7.41 -22.56 12.41
CA LEU A 55 7.63 -21.21 12.97
C LEU A 55 7.99 -20.16 11.89
N LEU A 56 8.50 -20.65 10.74
CA LEU A 56 8.93 -19.88 9.58
C LEU A 56 7.90 -18.85 9.04
N PRO A 57 6.60 -19.17 8.85
CA PRO A 57 5.58 -18.22 8.42
C PRO A 57 5.34 -17.07 9.42
N TYR A 58 5.56 -17.31 10.71
CA TYR A 58 5.44 -16.25 11.73
C TYR A 58 6.65 -15.32 11.70
N MET A 59 7.87 -15.86 11.56
CA MET A 59 9.09 -15.06 11.38
C MET A 59 9.05 -14.27 10.07
N ALA A 60 8.51 -14.87 9.02
CA ALA A 60 8.22 -14.21 7.76
C ALA A 60 7.37 -12.97 7.94
N LEU A 61 6.22 -13.13 8.61
CA LEU A 61 5.29 -12.06 8.93
C LEU A 61 5.98 -10.90 9.66
N VAL A 62 6.84 -11.21 10.64
CA VAL A 62 7.60 -10.20 11.39
C VAL A 62 8.53 -9.42 10.44
N VAL A 63 9.32 -10.10 9.60
CA VAL A 63 10.22 -9.45 8.64
C VAL A 63 9.44 -8.61 7.63
N LEU A 64 8.30 -9.11 7.16
CA LEU A 64 7.47 -8.45 6.16
C LEU A 64 6.84 -7.16 6.72
N VAL A 65 6.32 -7.22 7.95
CA VAL A 65 5.80 -6.04 8.67
C VAL A 65 6.93 -5.04 8.97
N ALA A 66 8.08 -5.53 9.42
CA ALA A 66 9.25 -4.69 9.69
C ALA A 66 9.77 -3.99 8.43
N GLY A 67 9.60 -4.59 7.25
CA GLY A 67 9.98 -4.01 5.96
C GLY A 67 8.98 -2.99 5.41
N ILE A 68 7.67 -3.23 5.56
CA ILE A 68 6.65 -2.36 4.94
C ILE A 68 6.46 -1.04 5.71
N ILE A 69 6.62 -1.04 7.04
CA ILE A 69 6.44 0.16 7.87
C ILE A 69 7.46 1.27 7.51
N PRO A 70 8.79 1.02 7.43
CA PRO A 70 9.77 2.03 7.01
C PRO A 70 9.46 2.60 5.63
N VAL A 71 9.03 1.75 4.71
CA VAL A 71 8.68 2.13 3.34
C VAL A 71 7.50 3.09 3.35
N CYS A 72 6.41 2.74 4.03
CA CYS A 72 5.24 3.61 4.18
C CYS A 72 5.62 4.96 4.81
N ARG A 73 6.42 4.95 5.89
CA ARG A 73 6.88 6.19 6.56
C ARG A 73 7.78 7.04 5.65
N TRP A 74 8.62 6.42 4.83
CA TRP A 74 9.48 7.14 3.90
C TRP A 74 8.68 7.80 2.79
N PHE A 75 7.72 7.09 2.19
CA PHE A 75 6.82 7.65 1.19
C PHE A 75 5.99 8.79 1.75
N GLU A 76 5.38 8.60 2.94
CA GLU A 76 4.60 9.64 3.60
C GLU A 76 5.45 10.87 3.90
N LYS A 77 6.66 10.68 4.47
CA LYS A 77 7.59 11.79 4.76
C LYS A 77 8.04 12.53 3.51
N ARG A 78 8.31 11.82 2.42
CA ARG A 78 8.74 12.48 1.17
C ARG A 78 7.64 13.36 0.59
N TRP A 79 6.40 12.88 0.60
CA TRP A 79 5.29 13.62 0.01
C TRP A 79 4.72 14.67 0.97
N SER A 80 4.83 14.49 2.29
CA SER A 80 4.31 15.44 3.29
C SER A 80 5.10 16.75 3.38
N VAL A 81 6.34 16.78 2.85
CA VAL A 81 7.22 17.96 2.84
C VAL A 81 6.89 18.93 1.70
N LEU A 82 6.05 18.54 0.72
CA LEU A 82 5.65 19.44 -0.38
C LEU A 82 4.82 20.63 0.15
N SER A 83 5.19 21.84 -0.31
CA SER A 83 4.40 23.05 -0.07
C SER A 83 3.05 23.01 -0.80
N ASP A 84 2.09 23.84 -0.39
CA ASP A 84 0.75 23.85 -0.99
C ASP A 84 0.76 24.18 -2.50
N ALA A 85 1.74 24.95 -2.97
CA ALA A 85 1.93 25.25 -4.39
C ALA A 85 2.46 24.05 -5.18
N GLU A 86 3.37 23.28 -4.58
CA GLU A 86 3.94 22.06 -5.18
C GLU A 86 2.96 20.89 -5.15
N ALA A 87 2.12 20.83 -4.12
CA ALA A 87 1.11 19.80 -3.94
C ALA A 87 0.09 19.72 -5.09
N VAL A 88 -0.06 20.79 -5.88
CA VAL A 88 -0.94 20.86 -7.05
C VAL A 88 -0.19 20.91 -8.39
N ASP A 89 1.14 21.00 -8.37
CA ASP A 89 1.94 21.12 -9.59
C ASP A 89 1.93 19.79 -10.37
N ARG A 90 1.62 19.88 -11.67
CA ARG A 90 1.56 18.74 -12.58
C ARG A 90 2.93 18.14 -12.86
N SER A 91 4.01 18.88 -12.63
CA SER A 91 5.40 18.43 -12.82
C SER A 91 5.76 17.22 -11.95
N TYR A 92 5.10 17.08 -10.79
CA TYR A 92 5.29 15.95 -9.86
C TYR A 92 4.50 14.69 -10.23
N ALA A 93 3.60 14.75 -11.22
CA ALA A 93 2.83 13.60 -11.69
C ALA A 93 3.68 12.37 -12.10
N PRO A 94 4.78 12.49 -12.88
CA PRO A 94 5.63 11.34 -13.19
C PRO A 94 6.33 10.75 -11.97
N ALA A 95 6.78 11.58 -11.01
CA ALA A 95 7.38 11.10 -9.77
C ALA A 95 6.34 10.34 -8.92
N PHE A 96 5.15 10.92 -8.76
CA PHE A 96 4.02 10.31 -8.04
C PHE A 96 3.68 8.91 -8.59
N LYS A 97 3.56 8.79 -9.92
CA LYS A 97 3.25 7.49 -10.54
C LYS A 97 4.31 6.43 -10.28
N ARG A 98 5.59 6.80 -10.30
CA ARG A 98 6.69 5.87 -10.00
C ARG A 98 6.58 5.39 -8.56
N ASP A 99 6.29 6.29 -7.64
CA ASP A 99 6.20 5.98 -6.22
C ASP A 99 5.02 5.09 -5.87
N VAL A 100 3.86 5.40 -6.44
CA VAL A 100 2.66 4.56 -6.33
C VAL A 100 2.95 3.18 -6.92
N MET A 101 3.59 3.11 -8.10
CA MET A 101 3.93 1.83 -8.72
C MET A 101 4.91 1.02 -7.85
N THR A 102 5.92 1.65 -7.27
CA THR A 102 6.84 0.99 -6.32
C THR A 102 6.12 0.54 -5.06
N LEU A 103 5.23 1.36 -4.50
CA LEU A 103 4.44 1.01 -3.32
C LEU A 103 3.56 -0.21 -3.58
N TRP A 104 2.86 -0.26 -4.71
CA TRP A 104 2.04 -1.40 -5.10
C TRP A 104 2.87 -2.64 -5.42
N ALA A 105 4.01 -2.46 -6.11
CA ALA A 105 4.93 -3.55 -6.38
C ALA A 105 5.48 -4.15 -5.08
N LEU A 106 5.74 -3.34 -4.04
CA LEU A 106 6.17 -3.83 -2.73
C LEU A 106 5.00 -4.47 -1.96
N ALA A 107 3.85 -3.81 -1.88
CA ALA A 107 2.68 -4.31 -1.16
C ALA A 107 2.20 -5.68 -1.67
N ILE A 108 2.28 -5.91 -2.99
CA ILE A 108 1.94 -7.19 -3.61
C ILE A 108 3.16 -8.12 -3.65
N GLY A 109 4.31 -7.60 -4.08
CA GLY A 109 5.51 -8.39 -4.37
C GLY A 109 6.21 -8.93 -3.14
N LEU A 110 6.22 -8.23 -2.00
CA LEU A 110 6.82 -8.76 -0.77
C LEU A 110 6.12 -10.04 -0.28
N PRO A 111 4.79 -10.10 -0.14
CA PRO A 111 4.07 -11.33 0.22
C PRO A 111 4.43 -12.51 -0.68
N PHE A 112 4.37 -12.32 -2.00
CA PHE A 112 4.65 -13.39 -2.95
C PHE A 112 6.13 -13.76 -3.01
N GLY A 113 7.03 -12.77 -3.03
CA GLY A 113 8.47 -12.99 -3.08
C GLY A 113 8.97 -13.74 -1.85
N LEU A 114 8.45 -13.39 -0.67
CA LEU A 114 8.79 -14.09 0.56
C LEU A 114 8.24 -15.52 0.58
N THR A 115 6.99 -15.72 0.10
CA THR A 115 6.40 -17.06 -0.06
C THR A 115 7.23 -17.92 -1.02
N LEU A 116 7.66 -17.36 -2.15
CA LEU A 116 8.47 -18.05 -3.14
C LEU A 116 9.86 -18.38 -2.59
N MET A 117 10.49 -17.45 -1.86
CA MET A 117 11.75 -17.70 -1.16
C MET A 117 11.64 -18.87 -0.19
N PHE A 118 10.55 -18.97 0.60
CA PHE A 118 10.38 -20.12 1.49
C PHE A 118 10.20 -21.42 0.74
N LYS A 119 9.39 -21.44 -0.32
CA LYS A 119 9.24 -22.64 -1.14
C LYS A 119 10.58 -23.06 -1.74
N ALA A 120 11.41 -22.11 -2.17
CA ALA A 120 12.74 -22.39 -2.69
C ALA A 120 13.67 -22.95 -1.61
N VAL A 121 13.74 -22.33 -0.43
CA VAL A 121 14.58 -22.81 0.68
C VAL A 121 14.13 -24.19 1.15
N LEU A 122 12.83 -24.41 1.34
CA LEU A 122 12.26 -25.72 1.72
C LEU A 122 12.43 -26.79 0.64
N SER A 123 12.56 -26.40 -0.62
CA SER A 123 12.81 -27.35 -1.71
C SER A 123 14.28 -27.76 -1.80
N VAL A 124 15.19 -27.01 -1.17
CA VAL A 124 16.64 -27.27 -1.19
C VAL A 124 17.09 -28.06 0.06
N ILE A 125 16.34 -27.95 1.16
CA ILE A 125 16.53 -28.70 2.42
C ILE A 125 15.81 -30.04 2.33
#